data_AF-A0A0L0RUX4-F1
#
_entry.id   AF-A0A0L0RUX4-F1
#
_cell.length_a   1.000
_cell.length_b   1.000
_cell.length_c   1.000
_cell.angle_alpha   90.00
_cell.angle_beta   90.00
_cell.angle_gamma   90.00
#
_symmetry.space_group_name_H-M   'P 1'
#
loop_
_entity.id
_entity.type
_entity.pdbx_description
1 polymer ?
#
loop_
_entity_poly.entity_id
_entity_poly.type
_entity_poly.pdbx_seq_one_letter_code
_entity_poly.pdbx_strand_id
1 'polypeptide(L)'
;MYHSSDFRKRLATLERMANQNTFDEITQDFKYWDDAADDLRETKEGSLLPLWEFTYLKEKKKMVLALAWNPACPDLFVVAFGSYQFAKQGPGVLCCFSLKNPSFPEFTFNTSAGVTAIDVHPKRPHLIAAGLYDGSSGWALSADGYGAGGAGGSRGNQCRI
;
A
#
# COMPACT_ATOMS: atom_id res chain seq x y z
N MET A 1 22.88 17.69 10.16
CA MET A 1 23.02 16.31 10.70
C MET A 1 21.71 15.51 10.60
N TYR A 2 20.53 16.11 10.83
CA TYR A 2 19.20 15.44 10.77
C TYR A 2 18.63 15.21 9.35
N HIS A 3 19.25 15.78 8.31
CA HIS A 3 18.84 15.60 6.91
C HIS A 3 19.60 14.50 6.15
N SER A 4 20.45 13.73 6.84
CA SER A 4 21.18 12.63 6.19
C SER A 4 20.24 11.52 5.74
N SER A 5 20.45 11.02 4.52
CA SER A 5 19.71 9.87 3.97
C SER A 5 19.87 8.62 4.83
N ASP A 6 21.03 8.43 5.44
CA ASP A 6 21.32 7.27 6.28
C ASP A 6 20.56 7.33 7.60
N PHE A 7 20.40 8.54 8.15
CA PHE A 7 19.60 8.74 9.36
C PHE A 7 18.14 8.36 9.12
N ARG A 8 17.56 8.75 7.97
CA ARG A 8 16.18 8.36 7.62
C ARG A 8 16.02 6.86 7.46
N LYS A 9 16.97 6.18 6.81
CA LYS A 9 16.93 4.71 6.67
C LYS A 9 16.94 4.02 8.03
N ARG A 10 17.83 4.45 8.93
CA ARG A 10 17.91 3.90 10.30
C ARG A 10 16.64 4.17 11.11
N LEU A 11 16.06 5.36 10.96
CA LEU A 11 14.81 5.72 11.63
C LEU A 11 13.64 4.85 11.13
N ALA A 12 13.55 4.60 9.81
CA ALA A 12 12.53 3.71 9.26
C ALA A 12 12.71 2.25 9.75
N THR A 13 13.94 1.78 9.91
CA THR A 13 14.21 0.46 10.53
C THR A 13 13.75 0.44 12.00
N LEU A 14 14.04 1.49 12.77
CA LEU A 14 13.62 1.59 14.17
C LEU A 14 12.09 1.64 14.30
N GLU A 15 11.41 2.36 13.41
CA GLU A 15 9.94 2.41 13.36
C GLU A 15 9.35 1.02 13.10
N ARG A 16 9.91 0.25 12.17
CA ARG A 16 9.48 -1.14 11.93
C ARG A 16 9.68 -2.02 13.16
N MET A 17 10.80 -1.87 13.89
CA MET A 17 11.05 -2.60 15.14
C MET A 17 10.00 -2.27 16.22
N ALA A 18 9.61 -1.00 16.35
CA ALA A 18 8.59 -0.59 17.30
C ALA A 18 7.19 -1.13 16.92
N ASN A 19 6.84 -1.11 15.63
CA ASN A 19 5.58 -1.67 15.15
C ASN A 19 5.52 -3.19 15.36
N GLN A 20 6.63 -3.90 15.13
CA GLN A 20 6.70 -5.34 15.38
C GLN A 20 6.34 -5.68 16.83
N ASN A 21 6.87 -4.94 17.80
CA ASN A 21 6.53 -5.13 19.22
C ASN A 21 5.07 -4.80 19.55
N THR A 22 4.44 -3.93 18.75
CA THR A 22 3.05 -3.49 18.97
C THR A 22 2.06 -4.51 18.42
N PHE A 23 2.38 -5.14 17.28
CA PHE A 23 1.51 -6.08 16.57
C PHE A 23 2.06 -7.52 16.60
N ASP A 24 2.80 -7.87 17.65
CA ASP A 24 3.46 -9.18 17.79
C ASP A 24 2.44 -10.32 17.77
N GLU A 25 1.37 -10.20 18.58
CA GLU A 25 0.29 -11.20 18.65
C GLU A 25 -0.33 -11.46 17.28
N ILE A 26 -0.77 -10.41 16.58
CA ILE A 26 -1.37 -10.52 15.23
C ILE A 26 -0.39 -11.14 14.23
N THR A 27 0.90 -10.82 14.34
CA THR A 27 1.93 -11.37 13.45
C THR A 27 2.19 -12.85 13.72
N GLN A 28 2.15 -13.27 14.98
CA GLN A 28 2.24 -14.67 15.35
C GLN A 28 1.02 -15.44 14.85
N ASP A 29 -0.18 -14.87 15.02
CA ASP A 29 -1.42 -15.48 14.55
C ASP A 29 -1.40 -15.67 13.04
N PHE A 30 -0.99 -14.66 12.28
CA PHE A 30 -0.86 -14.74 10.82
C PHE A 30 0.01 -15.91 10.35
N LYS A 31 1.05 -16.29 11.10
CA LYS A 31 2.03 -17.28 10.65
C LYS A 31 1.82 -18.66 11.27
N TYR A 32 1.32 -18.72 12.50
CA TYR A 32 1.37 -19.93 13.32
C TYR A 32 0.01 -20.33 13.92
N TRP A 33 -1.02 -19.49 13.82
CA TRP A 33 -2.34 -19.85 14.32
C TRP A 33 -3.14 -20.62 13.26
N ASP A 34 -3.88 -21.61 13.72
CA ASP A 34 -4.80 -22.43 12.94
C ASP A 34 -6.07 -22.65 13.76
N ASP A 35 -7.25 -22.63 13.13
CA ASP A 35 -8.53 -22.77 13.85
C ASP A 35 -8.75 -24.24 14.21
N ALA A 36 -8.41 -24.63 15.44
CA ALA A 36 -8.60 -26.00 15.92
C ALA A 36 -10.08 -26.48 15.88
N ALA A 37 -11.04 -25.56 15.78
CA ALA A 37 -12.45 -25.93 15.63
C ALA A 37 -12.78 -26.40 14.20
N ASP A 38 -11.99 -26.04 13.18
CA ASP A 38 -12.22 -26.47 11.80
C ASP A 38 -12.11 -28.00 11.65
N ASP A 39 -11.26 -28.66 12.43
CA ASP A 39 -11.13 -30.13 12.45
C ASP A 39 -12.38 -30.84 13.01
N LEU A 40 -13.18 -30.14 13.82
CA LEU A 40 -14.35 -30.71 14.51
C LEU A 40 -15.68 -30.33 13.86
N ARG A 41 -15.67 -29.37 12.91
CA ARG A 41 -16.89 -28.92 12.23
C ARG A 41 -17.34 -29.97 11.20
N GLU A 42 -18.50 -30.58 11.45
CA GLU A 42 -19.14 -31.51 10.50
C GLU A 42 -19.66 -30.79 9.25
N THR A 43 -20.06 -29.52 9.39
CA THR A 43 -20.47 -28.63 8.31
C THR A 43 -19.23 -28.00 7.69
N LYS A 44 -19.16 -27.90 6.35
CA LYS A 44 -18.06 -27.22 5.61
C LYS A 44 -18.11 -25.69 5.74
N GLU A 45 -18.43 -25.17 6.91
CA GLU A 45 -18.45 -23.74 7.21
C GLU A 45 -17.16 -23.34 7.94
N GLY A 46 -16.58 -22.20 7.55
CA GLY A 46 -15.34 -21.69 8.14
C GLY A 46 -15.53 -20.28 8.69
N SER A 47 -14.61 -19.87 9.57
CA SER A 47 -14.58 -18.52 10.13
C SER A 47 -13.40 -17.72 9.59
N LEU A 48 -13.52 -16.39 9.52
CA LEU A 48 -12.42 -15.51 9.12
C LEU A 48 -11.91 -14.76 10.34
N LEU A 49 -10.62 -14.91 10.64
CA LEU A 49 -9.93 -14.13 11.66
C LEU A 49 -9.44 -12.79 11.06
N PRO A 50 -10.00 -11.63 11.45
CA PRO A 50 -9.46 -10.35 11.03
C PRO A 50 -8.10 -10.11 11.70
N LEU A 51 -7.07 -9.82 10.90
CA LEU A 51 -5.69 -9.60 11.39
C LEU A 51 -5.36 -8.10 11.49
N TRP A 52 -5.01 -7.46 10.38
CA TRP A 52 -4.60 -6.06 10.36
C TRP A 52 -5.67 -5.13 9.78
N GLU A 53 -5.73 -3.91 10.32
CA GLU A 53 -6.44 -2.79 9.73
C GLU A 53 -5.43 -1.76 9.22
N PHE A 54 -5.40 -1.53 7.90
CA PHE A 54 -4.54 -0.53 7.28
C PHE A 54 -5.34 0.75 7.02
N THR A 55 -5.09 1.78 7.82
CA THR A 55 -5.81 3.05 7.73
C THR A 55 -4.87 4.21 7.44
N TYR A 56 -5.10 4.91 6.33
CA TYR A 56 -4.37 6.15 6.03
C TYR A 56 -5.19 7.38 6.44
N LEU A 57 -4.84 7.97 7.59
CA LEU A 57 -5.62 9.05 8.21
C LEU A 57 -5.81 10.28 7.30
N LYS A 58 -4.87 10.55 6.39
CA LYS A 58 -4.97 11.69 5.47
C LYS A 58 -6.05 11.50 4.41
N GLU A 59 -6.39 10.26 4.07
CA GLU A 59 -7.33 9.93 2.99
C GLU A 59 -8.55 9.14 3.47
N LYS A 60 -8.99 9.35 4.72
CA LYS A 60 -10.19 8.70 5.30
C LYS A 60 -11.48 8.92 4.52
N LYS A 61 -11.56 10.00 3.74
CA LYS A 61 -12.75 10.36 2.96
C LYS A 61 -12.79 9.71 1.58
N LYS A 62 -11.71 9.02 1.19
CA LYS A 62 -11.60 8.32 -0.09
C LYS A 62 -11.91 6.85 0.09
N MET A 63 -12.43 6.24 -0.97
CA MET A 63 -12.73 4.81 -1.01
C MET A 63 -11.54 4.06 -1.60
N VAL A 64 -11.35 2.82 -1.15
CA VAL A 64 -10.44 1.88 -1.78
C VAL A 64 -11.11 1.35 -3.05
N LEU A 65 -10.48 1.56 -4.20
CA LEU A 65 -11.02 1.15 -5.50
C LEU A 65 -10.29 -0.07 -6.07
N ALA A 66 -9.02 -0.26 -5.74
CA ALA A 66 -8.24 -1.40 -6.19
C ALA A 66 -7.10 -1.74 -5.21
N LEU A 67 -6.69 -3.01 -5.21
CA LEU A 67 -5.58 -3.54 -4.42
C LEU A 67 -4.76 -4.51 -5.27
N ALA A 68 -3.44 -4.42 -5.20
CA ALA A 68 -2.54 -5.35 -5.89
C ALA A 68 -1.32 -5.68 -5.02
N TRP A 69 -0.94 -6.96 -5.01
CA TRP A 69 0.23 -7.45 -4.30
C TRP A 69 1.49 -7.34 -5.16
N ASN A 70 2.63 -7.12 -4.51
CA ASN A 70 3.91 -7.16 -5.19
C ASN A 70 4.38 -8.62 -5.39
N PRO A 71 4.68 -9.05 -6.62
CA PRO A 71 5.06 -10.43 -6.92
C PRO A 71 6.43 -10.85 -6.39
N ALA A 72 7.34 -9.91 -6.12
CA ALA A 72 8.66 -10.22 -5.54
C ALA A 72 8.70 -10.09 -4.01
N CYS A 73 7.87 -9.21 -3.46
CA CYS A 73 7.82 -8.93 -2.03
C CYS A 73 6.39 -9.20 -1.53
N PRO A 74 6.10 -10.41 -1.01
CA PRO A 74 4.74 -10.80 -0.63
C PRO A 74 4.21 -10.03 0.59
N ASP A 75 5.07 -9.28 1.28
CA ASP A 75 4.72 -8.40 2.38
C ASP A 75 4.30 -7.00 1.93
N LEU A 76 4.51 -6.66 0.64
CA LEU A 76 4.20 -5.34 0.10
C LEU A 76 2.97 -5.41 -0.81
N PHE A 77 2.02 -4.52 -0.56
CA PHE A 77 0.85 -4.36 -1.40
C PHE A 77 0.53 -2.89 -1.63
N VAL A 78 -0.17 -2.64 -2.71
CA VAL A 78 -0.49 -1.31 -3.20
C VAL A 78 -1.99 -1.17 -3.15
N VAL A 79 -2.45 -0.04 -2.61
CA VAL A 79 -3.85 0.29 -2.44
C VAL A 79 -4.13 1.57 -3.19
N ALA A 80 -5.15 1.53 -4.05
CA ALA A 80 -5.62 2.67 -4.79
C ALA A 80 -6.80 3.32 -4.06
N PHE A 81 -6.61 4.56 -3.64
CA PHE A 81 -7.64 5.42 -3.09
C PHE A 81 -8.18 6.34 -4.17
N GLY A 82 -9.51 6.42 -4.25
CA GLY A 82 -10.22 7.31 -5.16
C GLY A 82 -11.62 7.64 -4.69
N SER A 83 -12.44 8.09 -5.63
CA SER A 83 -13.85 8.39 -5.39
C SER A 83 -14.68 7.71 -6.46
N TYR A 84 -15.62 6.87 -6.04
CA TYR A 84 -16.63 6.27 -6.92
C TYR A 84 -17.81 7.22 -7.18
N GLN A 85 -17.94 8.29 -6.39
CA GLN A 85 -19.09 9.16 -6.49
C GLN A 85 -18.92 10.18 -7.61
N PHE A 86 -19.75 10.07 -8.65
CA PHE A 86 -19.72 10.95 -9.82
C PHE A 86 -19.76 12.44 -9.46
N ALA A 87 -20.58 12.83 -8.47
CA ALA A 87 -20.73 14.22 -8.05
C ALA A 87 -19.55 14.76 -7.22
N LYS A 88 -18.69 13.89 -6.67
CA LYS A 88 -17.55 14.26 -5.82
C LYS A 88 -16.28 13.60 -6.36
N GLN A 89 -15.89 14.01 -7.56
CA GLN A 89 -14.62 13.60 -8.14
C GLN A 89 -13.49 14.43 -7.54
N GLY A 90 -12.35 13.78 -7.31
CA GLY A 90 -11.17 14.40 -6.74
C GLY A 90 -9.91 13.61 -7.09
N PRO A 91 -8.73 14.14 -6.74
CA PRO A 91 -7.47 13.47 -7.01
C PRO A 91 -7.40 12.13 -6.27
N GLY A 92 -6.81 11.13 -6.93
CA GLY A 92 -6.54 9.82 -6.35
C GLY A 92 -5.23 9.79 -5.60
N VAL A 93 -5.05 8.74 -4.79
CA VAL A 93 -3.79 8.46 -4.12
C VAL A 93 -3.49 6.98 -4.19
N LEU A 94 -2.26 6.62 -4.51
CA LEU A 94 -1.74 5.27 -4.36
C LEU A 94 -0.91 5.21 -3.09
N CYS A 95 -1.21 4.26 -2.21
CA CYS A 95 -0.40 3.98 -1.04
C CYS A 95 0.19 2.58 -1.14
N CYS A 96 1.49 2.46 -0.90
CA CYS A 96 2.14 1.17 -0.73
C CYS A 96 2.25 0.87 0.77
N PHE A 97 1.64 -0.21 1.21
CA PHE A 97 1.70 -0.68 2.59
C PHE A 97 2.56 -1.94 2.67
N SER A 98 3.23 -2.10 3.81
CA SER A 98 3.96 -3.32 4.14
C SER A 98 3.38 -3.94 5.40
N LEU A 99 3.32 -5.27 5.46
CA LEU A 99 2.99 -6.00 6.70
C LEU A 99 3.98 -5.69 7.83
N LYS A 100 5.21 -5.22 7.51
CA LYS A 100 6.22 -4.81 8.51
C LYS A 100 5.92 -3.47 9.18
N ASN A 101 5.07 -2.64 8.57
CA ASN A 101 4.64 -1.36 9.14
C ASN A 101 3.16 -1.12 8.78
N PRO A 102 2.21 -1.65 9.55
CA PRO A 102 0.80 -1.44 9.30
C PRO A 102 0.32 -0.02 9.63
N SER A 103 1.07 0.71 10.48
CA SER A 103 0.69 2.04 10.95
C SER A 103 0.82 3.13 9.88
N PHE A 104 1.76 3.00 8.95
CA PHE A 104 2.03 4.06 7.96
C PHE A 104 2.47 3.48 6.60
N PRO A 105 1.97 4.02 5.47
CA PRO A 105 2.38 3.57 4.15
C PRO A 105 3.84 3.93 3.87
N GLU A 106 4.59 3.01 3.27
CA GLU A 106 5.99 3.23 2.92
C GLU A 106 6.14 4.26 1.79
N PHE A 107 5.20 4.23 0.84
CA PHE A 107 5.17 5.14 -0.29
C PHE A 107 3.76 5.67 -0.52
N THR A 108 3.68 6.93 -0.95
CA THR A 108 2.42 7.58 -1.30
C THR A 108 2.61 8.37 -2.59
N PHE A 109 1.75 8.14 -3.57
CA PHE A 109 1.75 8.85 -4.85
C PHE A 109 0.40 9.52 -5.05
N ASN A 110 0.43 10.83 -5.29
CA ASN A 110 -0.78 11.59 -5.61
C ASN A 110 -0.98 11.61 -7.12
N THR A 111 -2.20 11.38 -7.57
CA THR A 111 -2.58 11.45 -8.98
C THR A 111 -3.53 12.62 -9.22
N SER A 112 -3.55 13.14 -10.45
CA SER A 112 -4.42 14.26 -10.84
C SER A 112 -5.91 13.90 -10.77
N ALA A 113 -6.25 12.65 -11.08
CA ALA A 113 -7.60 12.10 -11.04
C ALA A 113 -7.68 10.86 -10.14
N GLY A 114 -8.90 10.43 -9.78
CA GLY A 114 -9.14 9.23 -8.97
C GLY A 114 -8.60 7.97 -9.65
N VAL A 115 -7.88 7.12 -8.91
CA VAL A 115 -7.36 5.85 -9.44
C VAL A 115 -8.42 4.77 -9.30
N THR A 116 -8.76 4.11 -10.40
CA THR A 116 -9.83 3.10 -10.46
C THR A 116 -9.31 1.68 -10.57
N ALA A 117 -8.11 1.49 -11.14
CA ALA A 117 -7.49 0.17 -11.30
C ALA A 117 -5.97 0.28 -11.12
N ILE A 118 -5.36 -0.79 -10.61
CA ILE A 118 -3.89 -0.91 -10.49
C ILE A 118 -3.43 -2.31 -10.87
N ASP A 119 -2.20 -2.39 -11.38
CA ASP A 119 -1.52 -3.65 -11.62
C ASP A 119 -0.01 -3.51 -11.40
N VAL A 120 0.62 -4.55 -10.86
CA VAL A 120 2.06 -4.57 -10.58
C VAL A 120 2.74 -5.48 -11.59
N HIS A 121 3.80 -5.00 -12.24
CA HIS A 121 4.42 -5.77 -13.31
C HIS A 121 5.12 -7.04 -12.77
N PRO A 122 4.84 -8.25 -13.32
CA PRO A 122 5.32 -9.52 -12.78
C PRO A 122 6.85 -9.68 -12.76
N LYS A 123 7.54 -9.11 -13.75
CA LYS A 123 9.02 -9.23 -13.88
C LYS A 123 9.78 -8.06 -13.29
N ARG A 124 9.14 -6.91 -13.12
CA ARG A 124 9.73 -5.65 -12.63
C ARG A 124 8.80 -5.09 -11.56
N PRO A 125 8.89 -5.58 -10.33
CA PRO A 125 7.94 -5.26 -9.27
C PRO A 125 7.99 -3.80 -8.79
N HIS A 126 9.01 -3.05 -9.23
CA HIS A 126 9.08 -1.60 -9.08
C HIS A 126 8.26 -0.84 -10.11
N LEU A 127 7.56 -1.52 -11.03
CA LEU A 127 6.67 -0.89 -11.99
C LEU A 127 5.22 -1.16 -11.62
N ILE A 128 4.46 -0.07 -11.46
CA ILE A 128 3.03 -0.12 -11.17
C ILE A 128 2.29 0.67 -12.24
N ALA A 129 1.34 0.01 -12.90
CA ALA A 129 0.38 0.64 -13.79
C ALA A 129 -0.86 1.05 -13.01
N ALA A 130 -1.39 2.24 -13.30
CA ALA A 130 -2.59 2.77 -12.69
C ALA A 130 -3.53 3.33 -13.77
N GLY A 131 -4.80 2.92 -13.71
CA GLY A 131 -5.89 3.49 -14.51
C GLY A 131 -6.57 4.62 -13.74
N LEU A 132 -6.72 5.77 -14.41
CA LEU A 132 -7.36 6.95 -13.84
C LEU A 132 -8.80 7.10 -14.36
N TYR A 133 -9.62 7.81 -13.59
CA TYR A 133 -11.03 8.02 -13.90
C TYR A 133 -11.28 8.82 -15.19
N ASP A 134 -10.36 9.70 -15.59
CA ASP A 134 -10.42 10.49 -16.82
C ASP A 134 -10.10 9.68 -18.09
N GLY A 135 -9.81 8.37 -17.95
CA GLY A 135 -9.38 7.50 -19.03
C GLY A 135 -7.87 7.55 -19.29
N SER A 136 -7.14 8.40 -18.58
CA SER A 136 -5.68 8.41 -18.63
C SER A 136 -5.12 7.15 -17.96
N SER A 137 -4.05 6.60 -18.52
CA SER A 137 -3.25 5.56 -17.86
C SER A 137 -1.89 6.13 -17.50
N GLY A 138 -1.46 5.92 -16.26
CA GLY A 138 -0.17 6.39 -15.74
C GLY A 138 0.61 5.24 -15.12
N TRP A 139 1.93 5.31 -15.17
CA TRP A 139 2.82 4.41 -14.43
C TRP A 139 3.35 5.14 -13.21
N ALA A 140 3.09 4.61 -12.02
CA ALA A 140 3.31 5.31 -10.75
C ALA A 140 4.70 5.06 -10.15
N LEU A 141 5.35 3.96 -10.51
CA LEU A 141 6.74 3.72 -10.14
C LEU A 141 7.52 3.34 -11.40
N SER A 142 8.49 4.14 -11.76
CA SER A 142 9.75 3.71 -12.34
C SER A 142 10.81 4.49 -11.59
N ALA A 143 11.92 3.85 -11.22
CA ALA A 143 13.07 4.56 -10.67
C ALA A 143 13.55 5.69 -11.62
N ASP A 144 13.11 5.66 -12.87
CA ASP A 144 13.33 6.67 -13.88
C ASP A 144 12.05 7.50 -14.05
N GLY A 145 12.03 8.67 -13.43
CA GLY A 145 10.91 9.60 -13.58
C GLY A 145 10.77 10.11 -15.02
N TYR A 146 9.55 10.15 -15.54
CA TYR A 146 9.06 11.06 -16.60
C TYR A 146 7.54 10.90 -16.73
N GLY A 147 6.71 11.82 -16.26
CA GLY A 147 6.24 12.90 -17.12
C GLY A 147 4.85 12.62 -17.72
N ALA A 148 3.79 12.90 -16.97
CA ALA A 148 2.53 13.39 -17.53
C ALA A 148 2.29 14.75 -16.89
N GLY A 149 2.25 15.80 -17.71
CA GLY A 149 2.34 17.19 -17.27
C GLY A 149 1.20 17.63 -16.35
N GLY A 150 1.55 18.48 -15.37
CA GLY A 150 0.60 19.32 -14.64
C GLY A 150 0.71 19.23 -13.12
N ALA A 151 1.23 20.32 -12.53
CA ALA A 151 1.23 20.69 -11.10
C ALA A 151 2.33 20.08 -10.21
N GLY A 152 3.21 20.97 -9.75
CA GLY A 152 4.42 20.68 -8.98
C GLY A 152 4.19 19.90 -7.70
N GLY A 153 4.97 18.82 -7.56
CA GLY A 153 5.19 18.08 -6.33
C GLY A 153 6.67 17.73 -6.23
N SER A 154 7.28 18.06 -5.09
CA SER A 154 8.70 17.97 -4.77
C SER A 154 9.40 16.70 -5.28
N ARG A 155 10.56 16.89 -5.94
CA ARG A 155 11.51 15.83 -6.30
C ARG A 155 12.04 15.19 -5.00
N GLY A 156 11.46 14.05 -4.62
CA GLY A 156 11.86 13.30 -3.44
C GLY A 156 12.22 11.86 -3.79
N ASN A 157 13.52 11.59 -3.80
CA ASN A 157 14.17 10.29 -3.60
C ASN A 157 13.73 9.12 -4.49
N GLN A 158 14.58 8.86 -5.48
CA GLN A 158 14.79 7.55 -6.10
C GLN A 158 14.99 6.49 -5.00
N CYS A 159 14.03 5.58 -4.83
CA CYS A 159 14.12 4.50 -3.86
C CYS A 159 14.14 3.17 -4.61
N ARG A 160 15.25 2.44 -4.50
CA ARG A 160 15.32 1.01 -4.81
C ARG A 160 14.56 0.26 -3.72
N ILE A 161 13.62 -0.58 -4.13
CA ILE A 161 13.17 -1.74 -3.34
C ILE A 161 14.33 -2.70 -3.16
#